data_AF-A0ABD1J4M2-F1
#
_entry.id   AF-A0ABD1J4M2-F1
#
_cell.length_a   1.000
_cell.length_b   1.000
_cell.length_c   1.000
_cell.angle_alpha   90.00
_cell.angle_beta   90.00
_cell.angle_gamma   90.00
#
_symmetry.space_group_name_H-M   'P 1'
#
loop_
_entity.id
_entity.type
_entity.pdbx_description
1 polymer ?
#
loop_
_entity_poly.entity_id
_entity_poly.type
_entity_poly.pdbx_seq_one_letter_code
_entity_poly.pdbx_strand_id
1 'polypeptide(L)'
;MTSVTRGHARVDGKVRELLDVGTAVGRLENRAVTVVSGPDMVNISFLNFVAFQEDTAKEWTDELFSLASNLLAQNMSRETCLDKTYTRLKLQTNPEGGIPVKNIFRMFSADRKRVETALENCNLPSGRNDAIPQEVFTSEMFRVFLNSICPRPDLDTIFSERGKEQAVPDGGAADGLHQQPPARPAPQRDPLPPLKAEQVQTLVEKYEPSTMLTQRGQISVEGFSRYLSGEENSIIPPEKLDLSEDMTLPLSHYFINSSHNTYLTAGQLAGNSSVEMYRQVLLSGCRCVELDCWKGRTADEEPIITHGFTMTSEISFKEVIEAIAESAFKTSPFPVILSFENHVDS
;
A
#
# COMPACT_ATOMS: atom_id res chain seq x y z
N MET A 1 5.27 -4.13 -0.07
CA MET A 1 6.68 -3.93 -0.49
C MET A 1 7.26 -2.97 0.50
N THR A 2 8.34 -3.35 1.19
CA THR A 2 8.85 -2.61 2.35
C THR A 2 10.15 -1.87 2.05
N SER A 3 10.96 -2.35 1.10
CA SER A 3 12.20 -1.66 0.68
C SER A 3 12.64 -2.05 -0.74
N VAL A 4 13.47 -1.20 -1.37
CA VAL A 4 14.32 -1.56 -2.50
C VAL A 4 15.73 -1.10 -2.19
N THR A 5 16.71 -1.96 -2.41
CA THR A 5 18.11 -1.66 -2.16
C THR A 5 18.97 -2.05 -3.36
N ARG A 6 20.03 -1.27 -3.59
CA ARG A 6 21.07 -1.55 -4.58
C ARG A 6 22.30 -2.12 -3.87
N GLY A 7 23.03 -3.03 -4.50
CA GLY A 7 24.36 -3.46 -4.05
C GLY A 7 24.42 -4.45 -2.89
N HIS A 8 23.31 -4.75 -2.20
CA HIS A 8 23.28 -5.69 -1.08
C HIS A 8 22.68 -7.06 -1.42
N ALA A 9 22.48 -7.38 -2.70
CA ALA A 9 22.03 -8.70 -3.08
C ALA A 9 23.04 -9.74 -2.59
N ARG A 10 22.63 -10.61 -1.66
CA ARG A 10 23.40 -11.81 -1.28
C ARG A 10 23.40 -12.77 -2.47
N VAL A 11 24.34 -12.56 -3.39
CA VAL A 11 24.54 -13.42 -4.56
C VAL A 11 25.53 -14.51 -4.18
N ASP A 12 25.09 -15.76 -4.22
CA ASP A 12 25.95 -16.94 -4.03
C ASP A 12 27.13 -16.92 -5.01
N GLY A 13 28.30 -17.44 -4.61
CA GLY A 13 29.53 -17.40 -5.39
C GLY A 13 29.38 -17.97 -6.82
N LYS A 14 28.61 -19.04 -7.00
CA LYS A 14 28.36 -19.63 -8.33
C LYS A 14 27.49 -18.74 -9.21
N VAL A 15 26.52 -18.06 -8.58
CA VAL A 15 25.64 -17.11 -9.29
C VAL A 15 26.40 -15.84 -9.63
N ARG A 16 27.32 -15.40 -8.76
CA ARG A 16 28.21 -14.26 -9.02
C ARG A 16 29.09 -14.52 -10.23
N GLU A 17 29.70 -15.70 -10.34
CA GLU A 17 30.49 -16.10 -11.51
C GLU A 17 29.66 -16.08 -12.81
N LEU A 18 28.43 -16.63 -12.79
CA LEU A 18 27.57 -16.61 -13.97
C LEU A 18 27.16 -15.19 -14.41
N LEU A 19 27.05 -14.25 -13.46
CA LEU A 19 26.61 -12.87 -13.72
C LEU A 19 27.76 -11.91 -14.06
N ASP A 20 29.00 -12.27 -13.72
CA ASP A 20 30.22 -11.57 -14.13
C ASP A 20 30.71 -12.00 -15.52
N VAL A 21 30.22 -13.14 -16.04
CA VAL A 21 30.58 -13.63 -17.38
C VAL A 21 29.67 -12.99 -18.42
N GLY A 22 30.05 -11.81 -18.91
CA GLY A 22 29.34 -11.12 -20.00
C GLY A 22 29.93 -9.78 -20.41
N THR A 23 29.41 -9.20 -21.50
CA THR A 23 29.76 -7.85 -22.02
C THR A 23 29.22 -6.71 -21.15
N ALA A 24 28.79 -7.00 -19.93
CA ALA A 24 28.18 -6.01 -19.05
C ALA A 24 29.25 -5.07 -18.49
N VAL A 25 29.05 -3.77 -18.68
CA VAL A 25 29.95 -2.72 -18.22
C VAL A 25 29.58 -2.32 -16.79
N GLY A 26 30.57 -2.23 -15.90
CA GLY A 26 30.37 -1.78 -14.51
C GLY A 26 30.42 -2.91 -13.48
N ARG A 27 30.41 -2.54 -12.19
CA ARG A 27 30.51 -3.51 -11.08
C ARG A 27 29.17 -4.23 -10.89
N LEU A 28 29.18 -5.55 -10.65
CA LEU A 28 27.96 -6.32 -10.41
C LEU A 28 27.09 -5.72 -9.28
N GLU A 29 27.73 -5.27 -8.20
CA GLU A 29 27.07 -4.65 -7.05
C GLU A 29 26.25 -3.41 -7.46
N ASN A 30 26.74 -2.62 -8.42
CA ASN A 30 26.02 -1.44 -8.90
C ASN A 30 24.82 -1.79 -9.79
N ARG A 31 24.77 -3.01 -10.32
CA ARG A 31 23.70 -3.51 -11.20
C ARG A 31 22.70 -4.39 -10.45
N ALA A 32 23.02 -4.80 -9.22
CA ALA A 32 22.16 -5.66 -8.41
C ALA A 32 21.08 -4.83 -7.69
N VAL A 33 19.83 -5.27 -7.82
CA VAL A 33 18.65 -4.69 -7.18
C VAL A 33 17.97 -5.77 -6.34
N THR A 34 17.70 -5.47 -5.08
CA THR A 34 16.96 -6.33 -4.17
C THR A 34 15.66 -5.65 -3.77
N VAL A 35 14.53 -6.29 -4.10
CA VAL A 35 13.20 -5.88 -3.65
C VAL A 35 12.85 -6.67 -2.40
N VAL A 36 12.56 -5.97 -1.31
CA VAL A 36 12.14 -6.54 -0.03
C VAL A 36 10.65 -6.31 0.15
N SER A 37 9.91 -7.37 0.48
CA SER A 37 8.47 -7.28 0.70
C SER A 37 7.97 -8.32 1.69
N GLY A 38 6.99 -7.94 2.51
CA GLY A 38 6.35 -8.82 3.47
C GLY A 38 5.02 -8.24 3.95
N PRO A 39 4.16 -9.05 4.61
CA PRO A 39 2.99 -8.57 5.34
C PRO A 39 3.33 -7.74 6.58
N ASP A 40 4.53 -7.93 7.15
CA ASP A 40 5.02 -7.23 8.33
C ASP A 40 6.56 -7.10 8.28
N MET A 41 7.14 -6.46 9.29
CA MET A 41 8.58 -6.18 9.38
C MET A 41 9.45 -7.43 9.56
N VAL A 42 8.87 -8.53 10.04
CA VAL A 42 9.60 -9.76 10.39
C VAL A 42 9.50 -10.79 9.27
N ASN A 43 8.30 -10.98 8.73
CA ASN A 43 7.98 -11.95 7.70
C ASN A 43 8.26 -11.37 6.31
N ILE A 44 9.52 -11.16 5.98
CA ILE A 44 9.93 -10.56 4.70
C ILE A 44 10.46 -11.59 3.71
N SER A 45 10.35 -11.27 2.42
CA SER A 45 10.86 -12.01 1.27
C SER A 45 11.73 -11.10 0.41
N PHE A 46 12.80 -11.67 -0.14
CA PHE A 46 13.77 -10.99 -0.98
C PHE A 46 13.64 -11.47 -2.42
N LEU A 47 13.49 -10.53 -3.36
CA LEU A 47 13.56 -10.78 -4.79
C LEU A 47 14.78 -10.06 -5.35
N ASN A 48 15.71 -10.82 -5.93
CA ASN A 48 16.97 -10.29 -6.44
C ASN A 48 16.94 -10.22 -7.97
N PHE A 49 17.30 -9.06 -8.51
CA PHE A 49 17.41 -8.78 -9.93
C PHE A 49 18.82 -8.25 -10.22
N VAL A 50 19.30 -8.47 -11.44
CA VAL A 50 20.54 -7.86 -11.93
C VAL A 50 20.26 -7.20 -13.26
N ALA A 51 20.43 -5.89 -13.31
CA ALA A 51 20.28 -5.12 -14.53
C ALA A 51 21.49 -5.31 -15.46
N PHE A 52 21.28 -5.05 -16.75
CA PHE A 52 22.38 -4.98 -17.71
C PHE A 52 23.22 -3.71 -17.54
N GLN A 53 22.60 -2.61 -17.09
CA GLN A 53 23.24 -1.30 -16.93
C GLN A 53 23.02 -0.76 -15.51
N GLU A 54 24.01 -0.02 -14.98
CA GLU A 54 23.94 0.57 -13.64
C GLU A 54 22.83 1.62 -13.51
N ASP A 55 22.61 2.43 -14.55
CA ASP A 55 21.57 3.46 -14.55
C ASP A 55 20.17 2.86 -14.48
N THR A 56 19.93 1.75 -15.19
CA THR A 56 18.66 1.01 -15.10
C THR A 56 18.44 0.48 -13.68
N ALA A 57 19.46 -0.11 -13.05
CA ALA A 57 19.33 -0.58 -11.67
C ALA A 57 18.98 0.56 -10.70
N LYS A 58 19.59 1.73 -10.89
CA LYS A 58 19.30 2.93 -10.11
C LYS A 58 17.86 3.41 -10.32
N GLU A 59 17.45 3.64 -11.56
CA GLU A 59 16.09 4.09 -11.90
C GLU A 59 15.02 3.15 -11.30
N TRP A 60 15.18 1.84 -11.48
CA TRP A 60 14.25 0.87 -10.91
C TRP A 60 14.25 0.88 -9.38
N THR A 61 15.39 1.12 -8.73
CA THR A 61 15.48 1.23 -7.27
C THR A 61 14.71 2.44 -6.76
N ASP A 62 14.96 3.61 -7.36
CA ASP A 62 14.40 4.88 -6.93
C ASP A 62 12.88 4.94 -7.21
N GLU A 63 12.45 4.55 -8.42
CA GLU A 63 11.05 4.64 -8.84
C GLU A 63 10.16 3.58 -8.14
N LEU A 64 10.63 2.34 -8.01
CA LEU A 64 9.86 1.33 -7.28
C LEU A 64 9.70 1.70 -5.80
N PHE A 65 10.73 2.30 -5.20
CA PHE A 65 10.65 2.76 -3.82
C PHE A 65 9.64 3.90 -3.69
N SER A 66 9.73 4.92 -4.56
CA SER A 66 8.79 6.04 -4.62
C SER A 66 7.33 5.59 -4.75
N LEU A 67 7.07 4.63 -5.64
CA LEU A 67 5.73 4.03 -5.80
C LEU A 67 5.26 3.27 -4.54
N ALA A 68 6.16 2.54 -3.87
CA ALA A 68 5.83 1.77 -2.67
C ALA A 68 5.57 2.67 -1.45
N SER A 69 6.26 3.81 -1.35
CA SER A 69 6.13 4.79 -0.26
C SER A 69 5.11 5.90 -0.53
N ASN A 70 4.43 5.89 -1.68
CA ASN A 70 3.46 6.91 -2.04
C ASN A 70 2.22 6.87 -1.12
N LEU A 71 2.02 7.93 -0.32
CA LEU A 71 0.94 8.02 0.66
C LEU A 71 -0.45 8.02 0.03
N LEU A 72 -0.63 8.61 -1.15
CA LEU A 72 -1.92 8.58 -1.86
C LEU A 72 -2.25 7.17 -2.34
N ALA A 73 -1.26 6.43 -2.85
CA ALA A 73 -1.45 5.04 -3.24
C ALA A 73 -1.75 4.13 -2.04
N GLN A 74 -1.19 4.41 -0.86
CA GLN A 74 -1.50 3.68 0.37
C GLN A 74 -2.90 4.00 0.92
N ASN A 75 -3.41 5.20 0.65
CA ASN A 75 -4.72 5.70 1.08
C ASN A 75 -5.70 5.81 -0.10
N MET A 76 -5.57 4.92 -1.08
CA MET A 76 -6.37 4.95 -2.30
C MET A 76 -7.86 4.73 -2.04
N SER A 77 -8.70 5.24 -2.95
CA SER A 77 -10.15 5.08 -2.88
C SER A 77 -10.58 3.61 -2.99
N ARG A 78 -11.84 3.35 -2.62
CA ARG A 78 -12.45 2.03 -2.78
C ARG A 78 -12.46 1.61 -4.26
N GLU A 79 -12.75 2.55 -5.16
CA GLU A 79 -12.77 2.30 -6.60
C GLU A 79 -11.38 1.91 -7.11
N THR A 80 -10.34 2.66 -6.73
CA THR A 80 -8.95 2.34 -7.12
C THR A 80 -8.51 0.96 -6.59
N CYS A 81 -8.97 0.55 -5.40
CA CYS A 81 -8.74 -0.81 -4.90
C CYS A 81 -9.40 -1.89 -5.76
N LEU A 82 -10.61 -1.63 -6.27
CA LEU A 82 -11.30 -2.52 -7.19
C LEU A 82 -10.58 -2.57 -8.54
N ASP A 83 -10.12 -1.44 -9.07
CA ASP A 83 -9.33 -1.38 -10.30
C ASP A 83 -8.00 -2.14 -10.19
N LYS A 84 -7.35 -2.08 -9.02
CA LYS A 84 -6.15 -2.88 -8.72
C LYS A 84 -6.46 -4.38 -8.76
N THR A 85 -7.64 -4.77 -8.29
CA THR A 85 -8.12 -6.17 -8.31
C THR A 85 -8.39 -6.61 -9.75
N TYR A 86 -9.07 -5.77 -10.53
CA TYR A 86 -9.31 -5.97 -11.97
C TYR A 86 -8.00 -6.12 -12.75
N THR A 87 -7.07 -5.19 -12.55
CA THR A 87 -5.75 -5.18 -13.21
C THR A 87 -4.97 -6.46 -12.88
N ARG A 88 -5.03 -6.95 -11.64
CA ARG A 88 -4.41 -8.21 -11.25
C ARG A 88 -4.97 -9.39 -12.05
N LEU A 89 -6.28 -9.46 -12.26
CA LEU A 89 -6.89 -10.52 -13.08
C LEU A 89 -6.41 -10.46 -14.53
N LYS A 90 -6.31 -9.25 -15.08
CA LYS A 90 -5.84 -9.00 -16.45
C LYS A 90 -4.39 -9.36 -16.69
N LEU A 91 -3.52 -9.17 -15.69
CA LEU A 91 -2.10 -9.52 -15.79
C LEU A 91 -1.84 -11.02 -15.61
N GLN A 92 -2.78 -11.78 -15.04
CA GLN A 92 -2.63 -13.21 -14.74
C GLN A 92 -3.32 -14.10 -15.78
N THR A 93 -2.87 -14.02 -17.03
CA THR A 93 -3.44 -14.80 -18.14
C THR A 93 -2.83 -16.20 -18.29
N ASN A 94 -3.52 -17.07 -19.02
CA ASN A 94 -2.93 -18.29 -19.57
C ASN A 94 -2.05 -17.96 -20.81
N PRO A 95 -1.31 -18.95 -21.37
CA PRO A 95 -0.51 -18.76 -22.59
C PRO A 95 -1.31 -18.26 -23.80
N GLU A 96 -2.61 -18.55 -23.84
CA GLU A 96 -3.54 -18.11 -24.89
C GLU A 96 -4.06 -16.68 -24.68
N GLY A 97 -3.62 -15.99 -23.62
CA GLY A 97 -3.98 -14.59 -23.34
C GLY A 97 -5.34 -14.39 -22.66
N GLY A 98 -6.06 -15.46 -22.31
CA GLY A 98 -7.32 -15.44 -21.57
C GLY A 98 -7.13 -15.44 -20.05
N ILE A 99 -8.08 -14.86 -19.32
CA ILE A 99 -8.14 -14.80 -17.87
C ILE A 99 -8.69 -16.14 -17.33
N PRO A 100 -7.89 -16.96 -16.62
CA PRO A 100 -8.36 -18.23 -16.10
C PRO A 100 -9.45 -18.03 -15.03
N VAL A 101 -10.61 -18.67 -15.17
CA VAL A 101 -11.72 -18.54 -14.21
C VAL A 101 -11.32 -19.01 -12.81
N LYS A 102 -10.42 -19.99 -12.71
CA LYS A 102 -9.81 -20.40 -11.42
C LYS A 102 -9.16 -19.24 -10.64
N ASN A 103 -8.65 -18.21 -11.32
CA ASN A 103 -8.06 -17.05 -10.66
C ASN A 103 -9.14 -16.14 -10.07
N ILE A 104 -10.29 -15.99 -10.72
CA ILE A 104 -11.46 -15.29 -10.18
C ILE A 104 -11.98 -16.01 -8.94
N PHE A 105 -12.14 -17.34 -9.00
CA PHE A 105 -12.51 -18.13 -7.81
C PHE A 105 -11.52 -18.01 -6.65
N ARG A 106 -10.23 -17.87 -6.94
CA ARG A 106 -9.20 -17.67 -5.89
C ARG A 106 -9.31 -16.28 -5.27
N MET A 107 -9.60 -15.26 -6.08
CA MET A 107 -9.80 -13.89 -5.64
C MET A 107 -11.00 -13.76 -4.71
N PHE A 108 -12.12 -14.40 -5.07
CA PHE A 108 -13.38 -14.38 -4.34
C PHE A 108 -13.64 -15.72 -3.67
N SER A 109 -12.66 -16.19 -2.87
CA SER A 109 -12.65 -17.55 -2.31
C SER A 109 -13.71 -17.82 -1.24
N ALA A 110 -14.40 -16.79 -0.75
CA ALA A 110 -15.37 -16.90 0.34
C ALA A 110 -16.60 -17.75 -0.04
N ASP A 111 -17.10 -17.63 -1.27
CA ASP A 111 -18.30 -18.32 -1.73
C ASP A 111 -18.19 -18.65 -3.22
N ARG A 112 -17.71 -19.85 -3.53
CA ARG A 112 -17.48 -20.30 -4.91
C ARG A 112 -18.77 -20.35 -5.72
N LYS A 113 -19.89 -20.79 -5.13
CA LYS A 113 -21.16 -20.89 -5.87
C LYS A 113 -21.65 -19.50 -6.28
N ARG A 114 -21.50 -18.52 -5.39
CA ARG A 114 -21.86 -17.13 -5.71
C ARG A 114 -21.02 -16.55 -6.85
N VAL A 115 -19.73 -16.87 -6.92
CA VAL A 115 -18.87 -16.48 -8.04
C VAL A 115 -19.38 -17.10 -9.36
N GLU A 116 -19.70 -18.39 -9.35
CA GLU A 116 -20.23 -19.12 -10.51
C GLU A 116 -21.53 -18.49 -11.02
N THR A 117 -22.51 -18.29 -10.14
CA THR A 117 -23.78 -17.62 -10.47
C THR A 117 -23.58 -16.20 -10.97
N ALA A 118 -22.64 -15.43 -10.39
CA ALA A 118 -22.36 -14.07 -10.84
C ALA A 118 -21.73 -14.03 -12.24
N LEU A 119 -20.85 -14.98 -12.56
CA LEU A 119 -20.29 -15.11 -13.92
C LEU A 119 -21.38 -15.48 -14.94
N GLU A 120 -22.26 -16.41 -14.59
CA GLU A 120 -23.40 -16.81 -15.43
C GLU A 120 -24.35 -15.65 -15.71
N ASN A 121 -24.69 -14.86 -14.69
CA ASN A 121 -25.51 -13.65 -14.83
C ASN A 121 -24.87 -12.60 -15.75
N CYS A 122 -23.54 -12.60 -15.85
CA CYS A 122 -22.78 -11.72 -16.75
C CYS A 122 -22.59 -12.32 -18.16
N ASN A 123 -23.15 -13.50 -18.44
CA ASN A 123 -22.90 -14.28 -19.65
C ASN A 123 -21.40 -14.58 -19.88
N LEU A 124 -20.66 -14.80 -18.80
CA LEU A 124 -19.25 -15.15 -18.83
C LEU A 124 -19.04 -16.65 -18.57
N PRO A 125 -17.95 -17.25 -19.09
CA PRO A 125 -17.56 -18.62 -18.73
C PRO A 125 -17.45 -18.79 -17.21
N SER A 126 -18.15 -19.77 -16.66
CA SER A 126 -18.23 -20.05 -15.22
C SER A 126 -17.50 -21.33 -14.79
N GLY A 127 -17.09 -22.17 -15.74
CA GLY A 127 -16.38 -23.41 -15.48
C GLY A 127 -14.99 -23.17 -14.90
N ARG A 128 -14.58 -23.99 -13.91
CA ARG A 128 -13.30 -23.82 -13.19
C ARG A 128 -12.07 -23.80 -14.10
N ASN A 129 -12.11 -24.54 -15.20
CA ASN A 129 -10.99 -24.67 -16.15
C ASN A 129 -11.14 -23.75 -17.37
N ASP A 130 -12.22 -22.96 -17.43
CA ASP A 130 -12.45 -22.04 -18.53
C ASP A 130 -11.54 -20.82 -18.43
N ALA A 131 -11.48 -20.07 -19.52
CA ALA A 131 -10.79 -18.79 -19.60
C ALA A 131 -11.70 -17.74 -20.26
N ILE A 132 -11.61 -16.51 -19.78
CA ILE A 132 -12.37 -15.36 -20.29
C ILE A 132 -11.44 -14.51 -21.16
N PRO A 133 -11.77 -14.25 -22.44
CA PRO A 133 -10.97 -13.33 -23.26
C PRO A 133 -10.88 -11.94 -22.62
N GLN A 134 -9.71 -11.30 -22.67
CA GLN A 134 -9.51 -10.02 -22.01
C GLN A 134 -10.43 -8.93 -22.58
N GLU A 135 -10.59 -8.86 -23.89
CA GLU A 135 -11.50 -7.94 -24.58
C GLU A 135 -12.95 -8.03 -24.09
N VAL A 136 -13.40 -9.21 -23.63
CA VAL A 136 -14.75 -9.39 -23.07
C VAL A 136 -14.83 -8.93 -21.62
N PHE A 137 -13.78 -9.18 -20.83
CA PHE A 137 -13.71 -8.79 -19.42
C PHE A 137 -13.29 -7.31 -19.28
N THR A 138 -14.10 -6.39 -19.78
CA THR A 138 -13.86 -4.93 -19.67
C THR A 138 -14.04 -4.44 -18.22
N SER A 139 -13.62 -3.21 -17.93
CA SER A 139 -13.84 -2.58 -16.62
C SER A 139 -15.33 -2.52 -16.28
N GLU A 140 -16.18 -2.19 -17.26
CA GLU A 140 -17.63 -2.16 -17.07
C GLU A 140 -18.19 -3.57 -16.79
N MET A 141 -17.73 -4.58 -17.53
CA MET A 141 -18.13 -5.97 -17.26
C MET A 141 -17.70 -6.42 -15.85
N PHE A 142 -16.53 -5.99 -15.38
CA PHE A 142 -16.09 -6.26 -14.01
C PHE A 142 -17.01 -5.60 -12.96
N ARG A 143 -17.50 -4.38 -13.20
CA ARG A 143 -18.50 -3.73 -12.33
C ARG A 143 -19.82 -4.49 -12.32
N VAL A 144 -20.32 -4.92 -13.48
CA VAL A 144 -21.54 -5.73 -13.58
C VAL A 144 -21.38 -7.03 -12.78
N PHE A 145 -20.22 -7.69 -12.90
CA PHE A 145 -19.88 -8.86 -12.11
C PHE A 145 -19.85 -8.56 -10.60
N LEU A 146 -19.23 -7.45 -10.17
CA LEU A 146 -19.19 -7.03 -8.78
C LEU A 146 -20.59 -6.76 -8.21
N ASN A 147 -21.44 -6.08 -8.97
CA ASN A 147 -22.84 -5.82 -8.60
C ASN A 147 -23.64 -7.13 -8.49
N SER A 148 -23.34 -8.13 -9.32
CA SER A 148 -23.98 -9.45 -9.22
C SER A 148 -23.48 -10.28 -8.04
N ILE A 149 -22.18 -10.24 -7.70
CA ILE A 149 -21.63 -11.05 -6.60
C ILE A 149 -21.84 -10.41 -5.23
N CYS A 150 -21.92 -9.08 -5.17
CA CYS A 150 -22.10 -8.31 -3.94
C CYS A 150 -23.16 -7.21 -4.14
N PRO A 151 -24.46 -7.57 -4.17
CA PRO A 151 -25.53 -6.59 -4.20
C PRO A 151 -25.49 -5.67 -2.97
N ARG A 152 -25.88 -4.40 -3.15
CA ARG A 152 -25.79 -3.34 -2.12
C ARG A 152 -27.15 -2.68 -1.82
N PRO A 153 -28.13 -3.42 -1.25
CA PRO A 153 -29.46 -2.89 -0.93
C PRO A 153 -29.43 -1.78 0.15
N ASP A 154 -28.34 -1.71 0.91
CA ASP A 154 -28.06 -0.62 1.83
C ASP A 154 -27.91 0.73 1.11
N LEU A 155 -27.35 0.74 -0.11
CA LEU A 155 -27.23 1.96 -0.91
C LEU A 155 -28.58 2.46 -1.41
N ASP A 156 -29.49 1.56 -1.80
CA ASP A 156 -30.86 1.93 -2.17
C ASP A 156 -31.60 2.61 -1.00
N THR A 157 -31.40 2.07 0.21
CA THR A 157 -31.99 2.60 1.44
C THR A 157 -31.45 4.00 1.74
N ILE A 158 -30.12 4.16 1.74
CA ILE A 158 -29.46 5.46 1.98
C ILE A 158 -29.88 6.49 0.93
N PHE A 159 -29.89 6.11 -0.35
CA PHE A 159 -30.27 6.99 -1.44
C PHE A 159 -31.73 7.46 -1.29
N SER A 160 -32.63 6.54 -0.92
CA SER A 160 -34.05 6.84 -0.69
C SER A 160 -34.27 7.75 0.51
N GLU A 161 -33.55 7.54 1.62
CA GLU A 161 -33.64 8.37 2.82
C GLU A 161 -33.17 9.80 2.54
N ARG A 162 -32.01 9.95 1.89
CA ARG A 162 -31.47 11.26 1.48
C ARG A 162 -32.39 12.00 0.51
N GLY A 163 -33.10 11.25 -0.35
CA GLY A 163 -34.08 11.84 -1.25
C GLY A 163 -35.31 12.40 -0.55
N LYS A 164 -35.73 11.80 0.57
CA LYS A 164 -36.87 12.26 1.36
C LYS A 164 -36.56 13.51 2.19
N GLU A 165 -35.33 13.66 2.68
CA GLU A 165 -34.91 14.84 3.45
C GLU A 165 -34.93 16.16 2.63
N GLN A 166 -34.88 16.08 1.29
CA GLN A 166 -34.81 17.24 0.39
C GLN A 166 -36.06 17.45 -0.48
N ALA A 167 -37.09 16.60 -0.36
CA ALA A 167 -38.33 16.76 -1.11
C ALA A 167 -39.15 17.97 -0.59
N VAL A 168 -39.21 19.04 -1.39
CA VAL A 168 -40.17 20.13 -1.20
C VAL A 168 -41.59 19.56 -1.41
N PRO A 169 -42.59 19.94 -0.59
CA PRO A 169 -43.94 19.38 -0.67
C PRO A 169 -44.71 19.95 -1.87
N ASP A 170 -44.32 19.57 -3.09
CA ASP A 170 -45.20 19.69 -4.26
C ASP A 170 -44.86 18.65 -5.34
N GLY A 171 -45.56 17.51 -5.27
CA GLY A 171 -46.18 16.87 -6.45
C GLY A 171 -45.36 16.18 -7.54
N GLY A 172 -44.04 16.03 -7.47
CA GLY A 172 -43.25 15.33 -8.50
C GLY A 172 -42.70 13.97 -8.06
N ALA A 173 -43.20 12.88 -8.62
CA ALA A 173 -42.68 11.53 -8.35
C ALA A 173 -41.31 11.28 -9.01
N ALA A 174 -40.37 10.82 -8.17
CA ALA A 174 -39.31 9.83 -8.40
C ALA A 174 -38.68 9.71 -9.81
N ASP A 175 -37.58 10.42 -10.04
CA ASP A 175 -36.33 9.86 -10.62
C ASP A 175 -35.27 10.97 -10.65
N GLY A 176 -34.20 10.81 -9.86
CA GLY A 176 -33.05 11.72 -9.86
C GLY A 176 -33.09 12.80 -8.78
N LEU A 177 -32.14 12.72 -7.86
CA LEU A 177 -31.97 13.68 -6.78
C LEU A 177 -31.06 14.83 -7.23
N HIS A 178 -31.52 16.07 -7.00
CA HIS A 178 -30.70 17.28 -7.11
C HIS A 178 -29.82 17.35 -5.86
N GLN A 179 -28.76 16.54 -5.78
CA GLN A 179 -27.97 16.39 -4.55
C GLN A 179 -26.58 17.03 -4.65
N GLN A 180 -26.35 18.00 -3.77
CA GLN A 180 -25.04 18.26 -3.20
C GLN A 180 -24.57 17.02 -2.44
N PRO A 181 -23.30 16.58 -2.59
CA PRO A 181 -22.73 15.53 -1.77
C PRO A 181 -22.74 15.92 -0.29
N PRO A 182 -22.77 14.95 0.64
CA PRO A 182 -22.89 15.22 2.07
C PRO A 182 -21.74 16.08 2.59
N ALA A 183 -22.06 17.26 3.13
CA ALA A 183 -21.13 17.98 4.00
C ALA A 183 -21.07 17.27 5.36
N ARG A 184 -19.87 16.93 5.83
CA ARG A 184 -19.65 16.45 7.21
C ARG A 184 -20.20 17.51 8.18
N PRO A 185 -20.92 17.13 9.25
CA PRO A 185 -20.97 17.97 10.44
C PRO A 185 -19.56 17.97 11.04
N ALA A 186 -18.79 19.02 10.76
CA ALA A 186 -17.43 19.16 11.25
C ALA A 186 -17.45 19.42 12.77
N PRO A 187 -16.72 18.63 13.59
CA PRO A 187 -16.25 19.13 14.87
C PRO A 187 -15.27 20.27 14.55
N GLN A 188 -15.55 21.45 15.09
CA GLN A 188 -14.82 22.71 14.92
C GLN A 188 -13.31 22.51 14.77
N ARG A 189 -12.76 22.82 13.58
CA ARG A 189 -11.44 23.47 13.49
C ARG A 189 -11.10 24.17 12.19
N ASP A 190 -11.82 23.93 11.09
CA ASP A 190 -11.97 24.87 9.98
C ASP A 190 -13.10 24.36 9.06
N PRO A 191 -14.18 25.12 8.81
CA PRO A 191 -15.19 24.69 7.85
C PRO A 191 -14.61 24.89 6.45
N LEU A 192 -14.22 23.79 5.79
CA LEU A 192 -14.11 23.79 4.34
C LEU A 192 -15.40 24.41 3.75
N PRO A 193 -15.31 25.36 2.81
CA PRO A 193 -16.49 25.99 2.25
C PRO A 193 -17.37 24.93 1.58
N PRO A 194 -18.71 25.08 1.64
CA PRO A 194 -19.61 24.15 0.98
C PRO A 194 -19.38 24.15 -0.53
N LEU A 195 -19.59 23.00 -1.17
CA LEU A 195 -19.45 22.85 -2.62
C LEU A 195 -20.43 23.75 -3.38
N LYS A 196 -19.93 24.48 -4.37
CA LYS A 196 -20.72 25.31 -5.29
C LYS A 196 -21.49 24.42 -6.28
N ALA A 197 -22.60 24.94 -6.81
CA ALA A 197 -23.43 24.22 -7.79
C ALA A 197 -22.62 23.72 -9.01
N GLU A 198 -21.70 24.52 -9.53
CA GLU A 198 -20.81 24.15 -10.65
C GLU A 198 -19.90 22.95 -10.31
N GLN A 199 -19.42 22.89 -9.07
CA GLN A 199 -18.58 21.79 -8.60
C GLN A 199 -19.40 20.50 -8.42
N VAL A 200 -20.64 20.63 -7.95
CA VAL A 200 -21.59 19.51 -7.87
C VAL A 200 -21.88 18.96 -9.27
N GLN A 201 -22.13 19.83 -10.24
CA GLN A 201 -22.35 19.42 -11.63
C GLN A 201 -21.14 18.65 -12.20
N THR A 202 -19.92 19.08 -11.89
CA THR A 202 -18.69 18.37 -12.28
C THR A 202 -18.64 16.96 -11.68
N LEU A 203 -19.08 16.78 -10.43
CA LEU A 203 -19.15 15.46 -9.79
C LEU A 203 -20.23 14.59 -10.43
N VAL A 204 -21.39 15.15 -10.75
CA VAL A 204 -22.45 14.43 -11.49
C VAL A 204 -21.90 13.96 -12.84
N GLU A 205 -21.26 14.83 -13.60
CA GLU A 205 -20.63 14.49 -14.89
C GLU A 205 -19.55 13.40 -14.78
N LYS A 206 -18.81 13.37 -13.66
CA LYS A 206 -17.78 12.37 -13.41
C LYS A 206 -18.36 11.00 -13.08
N TYR A 207 -19.44 10.95 -12.30
CA TYR A 207 -19.91 9.71 -11.67
C TYR A 207 -21.19 9.13 -12.27
N GLU A 208 -22.03 9.95 -12.91
CA GLU A 208 -23.32 9.51 -13.43
C GLU A 208 -23.17 8.80 -14.79
N PRO A 209 -23.57 7.52 -14.91
CA PRO A 209 -23.49 6.82 -16.19
C PRO A 209 -24.49 7.30 -17.23
N SER A 210 -25.66 7.80 -16.80
CA SER A 210 -26.72 8.25 -17.70
C SER A 210 -26.48 9.68 -18.17
N THR A 211 -26.25 9.85 -19.47
CA THR A 211 -26.11 11.17 -20.10
C THR A 211 -27.37 12.03 -19.92
N MET A 212 -28.56 11.41 -19.91
CA MET A 212 -29.82 12.12 -19.68
C MET A 212 -29.91 12.69 -18.27
N LEU A 213 -29.50 11.93 -17.24
CA LEU A 213 -29.52 12.40 -15.85
C LEU A 213 -28.43 13.45 -15.62
N THR A 214 -27.25 13.24 -16.21
CA THR A 214 -26.14 14.20 -16.18
C THR A 214 -26.55 15.59 -16.68
N GLN A 215 -27.24 15.65 -17.83
CA GLN A 215 -27.75 16.90 -18.41
C GLN A 215 -28.79 17.60 -17.53
N ARG A 216 -29.48 16.86 -16.67
CA ARG A 216 -30.47 17.38 -15.71
C ARG A 216 -29.85 17.72 -14.36
N GLY A 217 -28.54 17.52 -14.17
CA GLY A 217 -27.87 17.68 -12.88
C GLY A 217 -28.37 16.69 -11.83
N GLN A 218 -28.82 15.51 -12.26
CA GLN A 218 -29.35 14.45 -11.41
C GLN A 218 -28.39 13.27 -11.36
N ILE A 219 -28.38 12.57 -10.23
CA ILE A 219 -27.60 11.35 -10.04
C ILE A 219 -28.53 10.16 -9.76
N SER A 220 -28.17 9.00 -10.31
CA SER A 220 -28.79 7.70 -10.08
C SER A 220 -28.22 7.02 -8.84
N VAL A 221 -28.82 5.90 -8.40
CA VAL A 221 -28.25 5.06 -7.34
C VAL A 221 -26.87 4.53 -7.73
N GLU A 222 -26.70 4.12 -8.99
CA GLU A 222 -25.40 3.66 -9.50
C GLU A 222 -24.38 4.80 -9.46
N GLY A 223 -24.72 5.98 -9.99
CA GLY A 223 -23.84 7.16 -9.93
C GLY A 223 -23.46 7.53 -8.48
N PHE A 224 -24.41 7.47 -7.56
CA PHE A 224 -24.17 7.69 -6.14
C PHE A 224 -23.22 6.64 -5.53
N SER A 225 -23.37 5.37 -5.89
CA SER A 225 -22.46 4.29 -5.50
C SER A 225 -21.03 4.54 -6.01
N ARG A 226 -20.88 5.02 -7.25
CA ARG A 226 -19.57 5.40 -7.82
C ARG A 226 -18.94 6.56 -7.05
N TYR A 227 -19.72 7.59 -6.74
CA TYR A 227 -19.27 8.73 -5.93
C TYR A 227 -18.79 8.27 -4.55
N LEU A 228 -19.57 7.45 -3.85
CA LEU A 228 -19.21 6.96 -2.51
C LEU A 228 -17.91 6.16 -2.50
N SER A 229 -17.60 5.47 -3.60
CA SER A 229 -16.37 4.68 -3.76
C SER A 229 -15.21 5.49 -4.32
N GLY A 230 -15.46 6.71 -4.80
CA GLY A 230 -14.51 7.57 -5.46
C GLY A 230 -13.54 8.31 -4.52
N GLU A 231 -12.62 9.05 -5.12
CA GLU A 231 -11.54 9.76 -4.42
C GLU A 231 -12.06 10.94 -3.59
N GLU A 232 -13.07 11.64 -4.09
CA GLU A 232 -13.70 12.79 -3.44
C GLU A 232 -14.46 12.42 -2.15
N ASN A 233 -14.74 11.13 -1.94
CA ASN A 233 -15.36 10.60 -0.73
C ASN A 233 -14.38 9.79 0.13
N SER A 234 -13.07 10.07 0.03
CA SER A 234 -12.06 9.44 0.88
C SER A 234 -12.32 9.73 2.37
N ILE A 235 -12.11 8.71 3.22
CA ILE A 235 -12.27 8.86 4.67
C ILE A 235 -11.22 9.81 5.26
N ILE A 236 -10.00 9.81 4.72
CA ILE A 236 -8.90 10.67 5.13
C ILE A 236 -8.74 11.76 4.07
N PRO A 237 -8.93 13.05 4.44
CA PRO A 237 -8.64 14.15 3.54
C PRO A 237 -7.17 14.12 3.10
N PRO A 238 -6.84 14.29 1.81
CA PRO A 238 -5.46 14.27 1.33
C PRO A 238 -4.53 15.24 2.07
N GLU A 239 -5.05 16.38 2.53
CA GLU A 239 -4.30 17.40 3.26
C GLU A 239 -3.78 16.88 4.61
N LYS A 240 -4.45 15.89 5.21
CA LYS A 240 -3.99 15.24 6.43
C LYS A 240 -2.93 14.18 6.21
N LEU A 241 -2.72 13.75 4.95
CA LEU A 241 -1.63 12.85 4.59
C LEU A 241 -0.33 13.62 4.37
N ASP A 242 -0.43 14.92 4.07
CA ASP A 242 0.73 15.77 3.91
C ASP A 242 1.32 16.19 5.26
N LEU A 243 2.60 16.55 5.25
CA LEU A 243 3.32 17.08 6.39
C LEU A 243 2.84 18.52 6.67
N SER A 244 1.74 18.62 7.40
CA SER A 244 1.02 19.88 7.65
C SER A 244 1.22 20.45 9.06
N GLU A 245 1.96 19.76 9.92
CA GLU A 245 2.26 20.20 11.28
C GLU A 245 3.42 21.21 11.31
N ASP A 246 3.43 22.12 12.30
CA ASP A 246 4.57 23.01 12.53
C ASP A 246 5.74 22.19 13.10
N MET A 247 6.79 22.01 12.30
CA MET A 247 8.00 21.24 12.65
C MET A 247 9.12 22.11 13.23
N THR A 248 8.82 23.34 13.67
CA THR A 248 9.79 24.29 14.21
C THR A 248 9.77 24.43 15.74
N LEU A 249 8.84 23.75 16.42
CA LEU A 249 8.74 23.76 17.88
C LEU A 249 9.86 22.91 18.53
N PRO A 250 10.10 23.06 19.84
CA PRO A 250 11.04 22.19 20.56
C PRO A 250 10.66 20.71 20.47
N LEU A 251 11.67 19.82 20.45
CA LEU A 251 11.48 18.37 20.28
C LEU A 251 10.51 17.75 21.31
N SER A 252 10.45 18.29 22.53
CA SER A 252 9.56 17.84 23.60
C SER A 252 8.06 18.08 23.34
N HIS A 253 7.70 18.78 22.25
CA HIS A 253 6.31 19.03 21.87
C HIS A 253 5.74 17.97 20.94
N TYR A 254 6.57 17.03 20.46
CA TYR A 254 6.16 16.02 19.49
C TYR A 254 6.09 14.64 20.14
N PHE A 255 5.11 13.85 19.71
CA PHE A 255 5.16 12.42 19.92
C PHE A 255 6.13 11.81 18.89
N ILE A 256 7.13 11.07 19.37
CA ILE A 256 8.18 10.49 18.52
C ILE A 256 7.96 8.98 18.45
N ASN A 257 7.75 8.48 17.23
CA ASN A 257 7.64 7.05 16.98
C ASN A 257 8.95 6.34 17.40
N SER A 258 8.86 5.42 18.36
CA SER A 258 10.01 4.86 19.08
C SER A 258 9.91 3.34 19.18
N SER A 259 11.04 2.66 19.01
CA SER A 259 11.17 1.20 19.08
C SER A 259 12.03 0.81 20.27
N HIS A 260 11.60 -0.24 20.96
CA HIS A 260 12.31 -0.85 22.09
C HIS A 260 12.90 -2.20 21.68
N ASN A 261 14.13 -2.48 22.10
CA ASN A 261 14.92 -3.66 21.71
C ASN A 261 14.82 -3.93 20.20
N THR A 262 15.12 -2.92 19.39
CA THR A 262 14.87 -2.89 17.94
C THR A 262 15.46 -4.10 17.19
N TYR A 263 16.56 -4.65 17.70
CA TYR A 263 17.25 -5.80 17.13
C TYR A 263 16.45 -7.10 17.23
N LEU A 264 15.50 -7.27 18.16
CA LEU A 264 14.78 -8.52 18.37
C LEU A 264 13.65 -8.73 17.36
N THR A 265 13.58 -9.91 16.74
CA THR A 265 12.50 -10.28 15.81
C THR A 265 11.35 -11.05 16.47
N ALA A 266 11.54 -11.50 17.71
CA ALA A 266 10.62 -12.41 18.39
C ALA A 266 10.60 -12.20 19.92
N GLY A 267 10.92 -13.22 20.71
CA GLY A 267 10.84 -13.20 22.17
C GLY A 267 12.02 -12.47 22.84
N GLN A 268 11.77 -11.94 24.04
CA GLN A 268 12.76 -11.24 24.85
C GLN A 268 13.82 -12.19 25.45
N LEU A 269 13.46 -13.44 25.78
CA LEU A 269 14.38 -14.38 26.44
C LEU A 269 15.07 -15.34 25.47
N ALA A 270 14.42 -15.62 24.35
CA ALA A 270 14.91 -16.51 23.31
C ALA A 270 14.31 -16.04 21.98
N GLY A 271 15.17 -15.82 20.99
CA GLY A 271 14.78 -15.25 19.71
C GLY A 271 15.99 -14.83 18.90
N ASN A 272 15.75 -14.51 17.63
CA ASN A 272 16.80 -14.01 16.77
C ASN A 272 16.91 -12.49 16.91
N SER A 273 18.14 -12.02 16.92
CA SER A 273 18.50 -10.63 16.68
C SER A 273 18.79 -10.42 15.19
N SER A 274 18.43 -9.27 14.64
CA SER A 274 18.53 -9.01 13.21
C SER A 274 18.91 -7.56 12.91
N VAL A 275 19.94 -7.41 12.07
CA VAL A 275 20.33 -6.13 11.47
C VAL A 275 19.20 -5.58 10.61
N GLU A 276 18.45 -6.45 9.92
CA GLU A 276 17.39 -6.04 9.00
C GLU A 276 16.21 -5.37 9.73
N MET A 277 15.98 -5.69 11.00
CA MET A 277 14.93 -5.04 11.78
C MET A 277 15.13 -3.52 11.89
N TYR A 278 16.37 -3.05 12.01
CA TYR A 278 16.66 -1.62 12.01
C TYR A 278 16.25 -0.96 10.68
N ARG A 279 16.51 -1.61 9.54
CA ARG A 279 16.04 -1.10 8.24
C ARG A 279 14.53 -1.02 8.20
N GLN A 280 13.84 -2.10 8.54
CA GLN A 280 12.37 -2.18 8.46
C GLN A 280 11.68 -1.17 9.39
N VAL A 281 12.19 -1.01 10.62
CA VAL A 281 11.65 -0.07 11.61
C VAL A 281 11.87 1.38 11.19
N LEU A 282 13.05 1.73 10.66
CA LEU A 282 13.32 3.08 10.15
C LEU A 282 12.46 3.40 8.91
N LEU A 283 12.30 2.44 8.01
CA LEU A 283 11.47 2.59 6.81
C LEU A 283 9.99 2.80 7.12
N SER A 284 9.48 2.27 8.23
CA SER A 284 8.10 2.57 8.69
C SER A 284 7.96 3.93 9.38
N GLY A 285 9.00 4.77 9.37
CA GLY A 285 8.99 6.11 9.96
C GLY A 285 9.30 6.15 11.45
N CYS A 286 9.80 5.06 12.06
CA CYS A 286 10.30 5.12 13.44
C CYS A 286 11.52 6.04 13.52
N ARG A 287 11.60 6.88 14.56
CA ARG A 287 12.62 7.92 14.74
C ARG A 287 13.45 7.74 16.02
N CYS A 288 13.18 6.72 16.83
CA CYS A 288 14.01 6.34 17.96
C CYS A 288 14.21 4.83 17.97
N VAL A 289 15.46 4.36 17.93
CA VAL A 289 15.80 2.92 17.93
C VAL A 289 16.80 2.62 19.03
N GLU A 290 16.74 1.40 19.56
CA GLU A 290 17.52 0.96 20.72
C GLU A 290 18.62 -0.03 20.34
N LEU A 291 19.80 0.14 20.95
CA LEU A 291 21.01 -0.63 20.69
C LEU A 291 21.64 -1.07 22.02
N ASP A 292 21.47 -2.35 22.37
CA ASP A 292 22.08 -2.95 23.55
C ASP A 292 23.48 -3.42 23.20
N CYS A 293 24.47 -2.59 23.52
CA CYS A 293 25.85 -2.76 23.08
C CYS A 293 26.63 -3.57 24.12
N TRP A 294 27.20 -4.69 23.69
CA TRP A 294 28.02 -5.57 24.54
C TRP A 294 29.40 -5.75 23.94
N LYS A 295 30.38 -6.05 24.81
CA LYS A 295 31.73 -6.41 24.37
C LYS A 295 31.70 -7.68 23.52
N GLY A 296 32.54 -7.75 22.49
CA GLY A 296 32.77 -8.98 21.74
C GLY A 296 33.27 -10.11 22.65
N ARG A 297 33.08 -11.36 22.23
CA ARG A 297 33.46 -12.56 23.00
C ARG A 297 34.98 -12.70 23.10
N THR A 298 35.71 -12.16 22.14
CA THR A 298 37.18 -12.13 22.14
C THR A 298 37.72 -10.70 22.14
N ALA A 299 38.98 -10.52 22.53
CA ALA A 299 39.61 -9.20 22.61
C ALA A 299 39.73 -8.50 21.24
N ASP A 300 39.75 -9.28 20.15
CA ASP A 300 39.86 -8.78 18.77
C ASP A 300 38.49 -8.65 18.08
N GLU A 301 37.40 -9.02 18.75
CA GLU A 301 36.05 -8.98 18.19
C GLU A 301 35.42 -7.60 18.39
N GLU A 302 34.86 -7.06 17.31
CA GLU A 302 34.11 -5.80 17.36
C GLU A 302 32.90 -5.91 18.31
N PRO A 303 32.40 -4.80 18.87
CA PRO A 303 31.21 -4.81 19.71
C PRO A 303 30.01 -5.49 19.03
N ILE A 304 29.18 -6.13 19.86
CA ILE A 304 27.99 -6.86 19.42
C ILE A 304 26.73 -6.21 19.99
N ILE A 305 25.60 -6.54 19.40
CA ILE A 305 24.27 -6.21 19.92
C ILE A 305 23.51 -7.49 20.24
N THR A 306 22.98 -7.56 21.46
CA THR A 306 22.18 -8.69 21.96
C THR A 306 21.45 -8.30 23.25
N HIS A 307 20.47 -9.10 23.65
CA HIS A 307 19.84 -8.95 24.96
C HIS A 307 20.65 -9.75 26.00
N GLY A 308 21.33 -9.03 26.89
CA GLY A 308 22.28 -9.61 27.85
C GLY A 308 21.70 -10.71 28.73
N PHE A 309 22.53 -11.71 29.05
CA PHE A 309 22.17 -12.84 29.93
C PHE A 309 20.94 -13.65 29.47
N THR A 310 20.61 -13.61 28.18
CA THR A 310 19.51 -14.39 27.59
C THR A 310 20.00 -15.38 26.53
N MET A 311 19.06 -16.06 25.86
CA MET A 311 19.34 -16.99 24.75
C MET A 311 19.08 -16.34 23.38
N THR A 312 19.15 -15.02 23.26
CA THR A 312 19.02 -14.33 21.98
C THR A 312 20.28 -14.44 21.15
N SER A 313 20.15 -14.47 19.82
CA SER A 313 21.34 -14.43 18.95
C SER A 313 22.02 -13.07 18.99
N GLU A 314 23.27 -13.02 18.54
CA GLU A 314 24.09 -11.81 18.54
C GLU A 314 24.23 -11.30 17.09
N ILE A 315 24.33 -9.97 16.93
CA ILE A 315 24.61 -9.32 15.65
C ILE A 315 25.74 -8.29 15.81
N SER A 316 26.45 -8.00 14.72
CA SER A 316 27.54 -7.01 14.73
C SER A 316 27.00 -5.60 14.96
N PHE A 317 27.60 -4.85 15.89
CA PHE A 317 27.31 -3.43 16.08
C PHE A 317 27.56 -2.63 14.79
N LYS A 318 28.67 -2.92 14.11
CA LYS A 318 29.06 -2.24 12.87
C LYS A 318 28.00 -2.40 11.79
N GLU A 319 27.53 -3.63 11.55
CA GLU A 319 26.49 -3.90 10.55
C GLU A 319 25.17 -3.19 10.89
N VAL A 320 24.83 -3.06 12.17
CA VAL A 320 23.66 -2.29 12.63
C VAL A 320 23.81 -0.80 12.31
N ILE A 321 24.95 -0.19 12.60
CA ILE A 321 25.20 1.23 12.28
C ILE A 321 25.16 1.47 10.77
N GLU A 322 25.72 0.58 9.96
CA GLU A 322 25.64 0.66 8.50
C GLU A 322 24.19 0.57 8.00
N ALA A 323 23.38 -0.34 8.55
CA ALA A 323 21.96 -0.49 8.21
C ALA A 323 21.12 0.74 8.60
N ILE A 324 21.41 1.33 9.77
CA ILE A 324 20.79 2.58 10.22
C ILE A 324 21.15 3.71 9.25
N ALA A 325 22.44 3.88 8.94
CA ALA A 325 22.91 4.94 8.03
C ALA A 325 22.26 4.83 6.64
N GLU A 326 22.05 3.61 6.15
CA GLU A 326 21.39 3.36 4.87
C GLU A 326 19.90 3.76 4.88
N SER A 327 19.19 3.53 6.00
CA SER A 327 17.72 3.57 6.02
C SER A 327 17.12 4.77 6.75
N ALA A 328 17.91 5.45 7.59
CA ALA A 328 17.44 6.48 8.52
C ALA A 328 16.57 7.54 7.86
N PHE A 329 16.94 8.00 6.67
CA PHE A 329 16.28 9.14 6.02
C PHE A 329 15.54 8.80 4.72
N LYS A 330 15.34 7.51 4.42
CA LYS A 330 14.67 7.09 3.17
C LYS A 330 13.18 7.49 3.13
N THR A 331 12.47 7.42 4.26
CA THR A 331 11.03 7.72 4.34
C THR A 331 10.67 8.94 5.19
N SER A 332 11.65 9.53 5.88
CA SER A 332 11.42 10.73 6.69
C SER A 332 12.72 11.54 6.84
N PRO A 333 12.68 12.87 6.63
CA PRO A 333 13.86 13.73 6.75
C PRO A 333 14.16 14.15 8.21
N PHE A 334 13.28 13.79 9.16
CA PHE A 334 13.38 14.22 10.56
C PHE A 334 14.45 13.43 11.34
N PRO A 335 15.01 14.02 12.42
CA PRO A 335 16.11 13.43 13.16
C PRO A 335 15.79 12.04 13.72
N VAL A 336 16.82 11.21 13.80
CA VAL A 336 16.77 9.88 14.42
C VAL A 336 17.55 9.90 15.73
N ILE A 337 16.97 9.32 16.78
CA ILE A 337 17.57 9.13 18.10
C ILE A 337 18.05 7.68 18.20
N LEU A 338 19.30 7.51 18.62
CA LEU A 338 19.88 6.20 18.92
C LEU A 338 19.97 6.07 20.44
N SER A 339 19.13 5.21 21.02
CA SER A 339 19.16 4.88 22.44
C SER A 339 20.21 3.80 22.68
N PHE A 340 21.33 4.17 23.28
CA PHE A 340 22.42 3.24 23.59
C PHE A 340 22.26 2.70 25.01
N GLU A 341 22.09 1.38 25.14
CA GLU A 341 22.31 0.67 26.39
C GLU A 341 23.73 0.10 26.36
N ASN A 342 24.68 0.81 26.97
CA ASN A 342 26.10 0.53 26.82
C ASN A 342 26.67 -0.36 27.95
N HIS A 343 27.09 -1.57 27.59
CA HIS A 343 27.81 -2.53 28.42
C HIS A 343 29.21 -2.85 27.86
N VAL A 344 29.77 -1.97 27.04
CA VAL A 344 31.14 -2.07 26.54
C VAL A 344 32.07 -1.36 27.54
N ASP A 345 32.62 -2.13 28.47
CA ASP A 345 33.59 -1.64 29.45
C ASP A 345 34.85 -1.07 28.75
N SER A 346 35.42 0.02 29.30
CA SER A 346 36.68 0.64 28.83
C SER A 346 37.92 -0.22 29.07
#